data_AF-A0A9E4IVF3-F1
#
_entry.id   AF-A0A9E4IVF3-F1
#
_cell.length_a   1.000
_cell.length_b   1.000
_cell.length_c   1.000
_cell.angle_alpha   90.00
_cell.angle_beta   90.00
_cell.angle_gamma   90.00
#
_symmetry.space_group_name_H-M   'P 1'
#
loop_
_entity.id
_entity.type
_entity.pdbx_description
1 polymer ?
#
loop_
_entity_poly.entity_id
_entity_poly.type
_entity_poly.pdbx_seq_one_letter_code
_entity_poly.pdbx_strand_id
1 'polypeptide(L)'
;MTAVSNPTRSPAAALLAVLLLLAGVSGLHAQEEPMRFAPLMVGDGTMSVGGITVTDCFPVEGLMFEGVTYTVHESHWQRRAAADSAWENIAGTEAMGEVCPYSPEQPGDYRMIIDGTIDGERGMYRSNVFTKTDDGEPVPALPGMAAVWLGLLLAGLLARARRRITNGS
;
A
#
# COMPACT_ATOMS: atom_id res chain seq x y z
N MET A 1 38.59 -49.75 50.73
CA MET A 1 38.94 -48.32 50.63
C MET A 1 38.89 -47.94 49.15
N THR A 2 37.81 -47.29 48.72
CA THR A 2 37.59 -46.86 47.33
C THR A 2 37.60 -45.34 47.29
N ALA A 3 38.56 -44.76 46.59
CA ALA A 3 38.69 -43.32 46.41
C ALA A 3 37.68 -42.87 45.33
N VAL A 4 36.83 -41.90 45.68
CA VAL A 4 35.94 -41.21 44.73
C VAL A 4 36.66 -39.94 44.29
N SER A 5 37.09 -39.91 43.03
CA SER A 5 37.61 -38.71 42.37
C SER A 5 36.46 -37.83 41.90
N ASN A 6 36.51 -36.56 42.29
CA ASN A 6 35.53 -35.54 41.95
C ASN A 6 35.96 -34.82 40.65
N PRO A 7 35.13 -34.71 39.60
CA PRO A 7 35.53 -34.05 38.36
C PRO A 7 35.49 -32.53 38.50
N THR A 8 36.65 -31.91 38.28
CA THR A 8 36.86 -30.46 38.17
C THR A 8 36.04 -29.89 37.00
N ARG A 9 34.99 -29.11 37.30
CA ARG A 9 34.24 -28.35 36.30
C ARG A 9 35.10 -27.22 35.74
N SER A 10 35.43 -27.30 34.45
CA SER A 10 36.13 -26.26 33.70
C SER A 10 35.22 -25.04 33.47
N PRO A 11 35.67 -23.80 33.77
CA PRO A 11 34.85 -22.58 33.65
C PRO A 11 34.57 -22.16 32.19
N ALA A 12 35.23 -22.78 31.21
CA ALA A 12 35.10 -22.39 29.79
C ALA A 12 33.71 -22.69 29.19
N ALA A 13 32.97 -23.67 29.73
CA ALA A 13 31.64 -24.02 29.22
C ALA A 13 30.53 -23.03 29.65
N ALA A 14 30.74 -22.27 30.74
CA ALA A 14 29.75 -21.33 31.25
C ALA A 14 29.65 -20.05 30.38
N LEU A 15 30.76 -19.62 29.78
CA LEU A 15 30.79 -18.40 28.96
C LEU A 15 30.08 -18.56 27.60
N LEU A 16 30.11 -19.76 27.00
CA LEU A 16 29.42 -20.01 25.73
C LEU A 16 27.89 -20.04 25.88
N ALA A 17 27.39 -20.51 27.03
CA ALA A 17 25.96 -20.51 27.33
C ALA A 17 25.41 -19.08 27.54
N VAL A 18 26.20 -18.17 28.10
CA VAL A 18 25.80 -16.76 28.30
C VAL A 18 25.76 -16.00 26.97
N LEU A 19 26.63 -16.30 26.01
CA LEU A 19 26.60 -15.66 24.67
C LEU A 19 25.41 -16.12 23.81
N LEU A 20 24.96 -17.36 23.93
CA LEU A 20 23.77 -17.87 23.21
C LEU A 20 22.45 -17.31 23.76
N LEU A 21 22.39 -16.94 25.06
CA LEU A 21 21.22 -16.28 25.66
C LEU A 21 21.08 -14.81 25.25
N LEU A 22 22.17 -14.13 24.90
CA LEU A 22 22.13 -12.72 24.47
C LEU A 22 21.81 -12.55 22.97
N ALA A 23 22.02 -13.58 22.15
CA ALA A 23 21.71 -13.56 20.71
C ALA A 23 20.28 -14.03 20.36
N GLY A 24 19.54 -14.57 21.33
CA GLY A 24 18.26 -15.27 21.09
C GLY A 24 16.97 -14.49 21.37
N VAL A 25 17.05 -13.21 21.76
CA VAL A 25 15.87 -12.39 22.11
C VAL A 25 15.94 -11.03 21.43
N SER A 26 16.22 -11.00 20.12
CA SER A 26 15.70 -9.91 19.30
C SER A 26 14.27 -10.28 18.97
N GLY A 27 13.37 -9.72 19.78
CA GLY A 27 11.97 -10.09 19.85
C GLY A 27 11.33 -10.21 18.47
N LEU A 28 10.75 -11.38 18.24
CA LEU A 28 9.55 -11.54 17.45
C LEU A 28 8.44 -10.70 18.14
N HIS A 29 8.55 -9.37 18.14
CA HIS A 29 7.37 -8.53 18.27
C HIS A 29 6.62 -8.75 16.97
N ALA A 30 5.78 -9.79 16.95
CA ALA A 30 4.68 -9.86 16.01
C ALA A 30 3.92 -8.55 16.24
N GLN A 31 4.19 -7.56 15.38
CA GLN A 31 3.56 -6.26 15.45
C GLN A 31 2.06 -6.55 15.28
N GLU A 32 1.32 -6.44 16.38
CA GLU A 32 -0.12 -6.72 16.38
C GLU A 32 -0.75 -5.80 15.34
N GLU A 33 -1.27 -6.38 14.27
CA GLU A 33 -1.91 -5.63 13.19
C GLU A 33 -3.18 -4.98 13.76
N PRO A 34 -3.36 -3.65 13.58
CA PRO A 34 -4.56 -2.97 14.04
C PRO A 34 -5.83 -3.63 13.52
N MET A 35 -6.86 -3.65 14.36
CA MET A 35 -8.18 -4.16 13.98
C MET A 35 -8.79 -3.30 12.86
N ARG A 36 -9.72 -3.86 12.08
CA ARG A 36 -10.36 -3.09 11.00
C ARG A 36 -11.38 -2.10 11.52
N PHE A 37 -11.34 -0.88 10.99
CA PHE A 37 -12.41 0.11 11.11
C PHE A 37 -13.48 -0.20 10.06
N ALA A 38 -14.41 -1.09 10.41
CA ALA A 38 -15.38 -1.69 9.48
C ALA A 38 -16.12 -0.73 8.53
N PRO A 39 -16.62 0.44 8.97
CA PRO A 39 -17.37 1.33 8.07
C PRO A 39 -16.50 2.05 7.05
N LEU A 40 -15.16 2.00 7.17
CA LEU A 40 -14.25 2.71 6.27
C LEU A 40 -13.68 1.78 5.20
N MET A 41 -13.92 2.16 3.94
CA MET A 41 -13.23 1.61 2.77
C MET A 41 -12.47 2.73 2.05
N VAL A 42 -11.25 2.45 1.62
CA VAL A 42 -10.36 3.40 0.94
C VAL A 42 -9.95 2.93 -0.45
N GLY A 43 -9.73 3.88 -1.36
CA GLY A 43 -9.19 3.69 -2.70
C GLY A 43 -8.41 4.91 -3.19
N ASP A 44 -8.02 4.92 -4.47
CA ASP A 44 -7.26 6.03 -5.06
C ASP A 44 -8.14 7.29 -5.16
N GLY A 45 -7.85 8.29 -4.33
CA GLY A 45 -8.57 9.57 -4.28
C GLY A 45 -10.03 9.49 -3.82
N THR A 46 -10.48 8.33 -3.37
CA THR A 46 -11.86 8.10 -2.94
C THR A 46 -11.90 7.31 -1.66
N MET A 47 -12.92 7.56 -0.84
CA MET A 47 -13.20 6.73 0.33
C MET A 47 -14.71 6.53 0.48
N SER A 48 -15.10 5.48 1.19
CA SER A 48 -16.47 5.23 1.59
C SER A 48 -16.56 5.08 3.09
N VAL A 49 -17.48 5.81 3.71
CA VAL A 49 -17.77 5.78 5.14
C VAL A 49 -19.21 5.33 5.34
N GLY A 50 -19.42 4.19 5.98
CA GLY A 50 -20.75 3.61 6.20
C GLY A 50 -21.52 3.33 4.90
N GLY A 51 -20.81 3.11 3.79
CA GLY A 51 -21.41 2.87 2.46
C GLY A 51 -21.64 4.13 1.61
N ILE A 52 -21.31 5.33 2.11
CA ILE A 52 -21.41 6.58 1.36
C ILE A 52 -20.02 6.92 0.80
N THR A 53 -19.91 7.10 -0.51
CA THR A 53 -18.67 7.61 -1.13
C THR A 53 -18.52 9.10 -0.86
N VAL A 54 -17.34 9.51 -0.42
CA VAL A 54 -17.00 10.89 -0.09
C VAL A 54 -15.68 11.27 -0.77
N THR A 55 -15.60 12.52 -1.21
CA THR A 55 -14.47 13.09 -1.97
C THR A 55 -13.68 14.15 -1.21
N ASP A 56 -14.17 14.54 -0.04
CA ASP A 56 -13.55 15.49 0.88
C ASP A 56 -13.42 14.84 2.26
N CYS A 57 -12.72 15.51 3.18
CA CYS A 57 -12.63 15.05 4.56
C CYS A 57 -14.03 14.92 5.19
N PHE A 58 -14.23 13.84 5.93
CA PHE A 58 -15.50 13.48 6.53
C PHE A 58 -15.34 13.35 8.05
N PRO A 59 -16.03 14.18 8.86
CA PRO A 59 -15.98 14.05 10.31
C PRO A 59 -16.67 12.77 10.75
N VAL A 60 -16.05 12.05 11.70
CA VAL A 60 -16.61 10.81 12.24
C VAL A 60 -16.73 10.94 13.74
N GLU A 61 -17.88 11.46 14.18
CA GLU A 61 -18.25 11.57 15.59
C GLU A 61 -19.60 10.88 15.81
N GLY A 62 -19.62 9.82 16.62
CA GLY A 62 -20.88 9.11 16.91
C GLY A 62 -21.54 8.47 15.69
N LEU A 63 -20.76 8.11 14.65
CA LEU A 63 -21.27 7.44 13.47
C LEU A 63 -21.81 6.07 13.86
N MET A 64 -23.09 5.81 13.63
CA MET A 64 -23.69 4.51 13.88
C MET A 64 -23.70 3.66 12.61
N PHE A 65 -23.05 2.50 12.65
CA PHE A 65 -22.98 1.55 11.55
C PHE A 65 -23.18 0.13 12.10
N GLU A 66 -24.13 -0.62 11.54
CA GLU A 66 -24.49 -1.97 11.98
C GLU A 66 -24.75 -2.10 13.50
N GLY A 67 -25.27 -1.04 14.12
CA GLY A 67 -25.57 -1.00 15.56
C GLY A 67 -24.37 -0.71 16.47
N VAL A 68 -23.20 -0.42 15.89
CA VAL A 68 -21.98 -0.04 16.60
C VAL A 68 -21.72 1.45 16.40
N THR A 69 -21.28 2.14 17.45
CA THR A 69 -20.94 3.58 17.40
C THR A 69 -19.45 3.77 17.17
N TYR A 70 -19.09 4.63 16.22
CA TYR A 70 -17.72 4.91 15.82
C TYR A 70 -17.41 6.41 15.98
N THR A 71 -16.27 6.69 16.59
CA THR A 71 -15.69 8.04 16.67
C THR A 71 -14.22 7.98 16.26
N VAL A 72 -13.79 8.88 15.40
CA VAL A 72 -12.38 9.09 15.05
C VAL A 72 -11.84 10.21 15.93
N HIS A 73 -10.65 10.02 16.52
CA HIS A 73 -9.93 11.07 17.23
C HIS A 73 -8.81 11.61 16.36
N GLU A 74 -8.03 10.71 15.75
CA GLU A 74 -6.94 11.04 14.84
C GLU A 74 -6.91 10.03 13.69
N SER A 75 -6.57 10.48 12.49
CA SER A 75 -6.27 9.60 11.36
C SER A 75 -5.04 10.06 10.61
N HIS A 76 -4.35 9.13 9.95
CA HIS A 76 -3.28 9.43 9.01
C HIS A 76 -3.10 8.28 8.01
N TRP A 77 -2.41 8.57 6.91
CA TRP A 77 -2.12 7.57 5.89
C TRP A 77 -0.77 6.90 6.12
N GLN A 78 -0.71 5.61 5.80
CA GLN A 78 0.51 4.83 5.73
C GLN A 78 0.70 4.25 4.32
N ARG A 79 1.97 4.10 3.92
CA ARG A 79 2.36 3.36 2.71
C ARG A 79 3.36 2.26 3.01
N ARG A 80 3.48 1.30 2.11
CA ARG A 80 4.64 0.42 1.98
C ARG A 80 4.90 0.10 0.52
N ALA A 81 6.16 -0.11 0.16
CA ALA A 81 6.55 -0.37 -1.22
C ALA A 81 6.09 -1.75 -1.73
N ALA A 82 6.14 -2.76 -0.86
CA ALA A 82 5.73 -4.13 -1.15
C ALA A 82 5.08 -4.78 0.09
N ALA A 83 4.41 -5.92 -0.09
CA ALA A 83 3.63 -6.57 0.96
C ALA A 83 4.44 -6.98 2.20
N ASP A 84 5.72 -7.25 2.02
CA ASP A 84 6.70 -7.63 3.06
C ASP A 84 7.49 -6.43 3.62
N SER A 85 7.28 -5.23 3.08
CA SER A 85 7.92 -4.00 3.54
C SER A 85 7.21 -3.43 4.76
N ALA A 86 7.96 -2.71 5.59
CA ALA A 86 7.40 -1.98 6.72
C ALA A 86 6.44 -0.88 6.25
N TRP A 87 5.42 -0.61 7.07
CA TRP A 87 4.54 0.52 6.88
C TRP A 87 5.21 1.81 7.36
N GLU A 88 5.09 2.86 6.56
CA GLU A 88 5.63 4.18 6.83
C GLU A 88 4.50 5.21 6.84
N ASN A 89 4.50 6.11 7.81
CA ASN A 89 3.54 7.21 7.84
C ASN A 89 3.82 8.20 6.71
N ILE A 90 2.77 8.68 6.06
CA ILE A 90 2.84 9.72 5.03
C ILE A 90 2.65 11.07 5.73
N ALA A 91 3.69 11.88 5.75
CA ALA A 91 3.66 13.19 6.40
C ALA A 91 2.63 14.13 5.75
N GLY A 92 1.96 14.94 6.56
CA GLY A 92 0.96 15.92 6.10
C GLY A 92 -0.40 15.32 5.79
N THR A 93 -0.65 14.09 6.22
CA THR A 93 -1.93 13.39 6.06
C THR A 93 -2.67 13.20 7.38
N GLU A 94 -2.13 13.76 8.46
CA GLU A 94 -2.70 13.73 9.79
C GLU A 94 -3.96 14.61 9.85
N ALA A 95 -5.06 14.06 10.37
CA ALA A 95 -6.33 14.76 10.55
C ALA A 95 -6.96 14.45 11.92
N MET A 96 -7.72 15.41 12.46
CA MET A 96 -8.29 15.33 13.81
C MET A 96 -9.82 15.24 13.73
N GLY A 97 -10.40 14.20 14.30
CA GLY A 97 -11.86 14.00 14.31
C GLY A 97 -12.47 13.57 12.96
N GLU A 98 -11.64 13.42 11.93
CA GLU A 98 -12.08 13.18 10.56
C GLU A 98 -11.19 12.17 9.84
N VAL A 99 -11.71 11.64 8.75
CA VAL A 99 -10.98 10.85 7.77
C VAL A 99 -10.91 11.63 6.47
N CYS A 100 -9.76 11.65 5.80
CA CYS A 100 -9.56 12.40 4.56
C CYS A 100 -9.14 11.47 3.41
N PRO A 101 -9.71 11.61 2.19
CA PRO A 101 -9.25 10.86 1.02
C PRO A 101 -7.80 11.21 0.69
N TYR A 102 -7.09 10.29 0.04
CA TYR A 102 -5.72 10.50 -0.39
C TYR A 102 -5.50 9.89 -1.78
N SER A 103 -4.85 10.65 -2.66
CA SER A 103 -4.47 10.23 -4.01
C SER A 103 -2.95 10.07 -4.06
N PRO A 104 -2.41 8.86 -3.90
CA PRO A 104 -0.98 8.65 -3.96
C PRO A 104 -0.41 8.90 -5.35
N GLU A 105 0.79 9.45 -5.42
CA GLU A 105 1.53 9.62 -6.68
C GLU A 105 2.44 8.43 -7.00
N GLN A 106 2.81 7.66 -5.98
CA GLN A 106 3.76 6.56 -6.10
C GLN A 106 3.04 5.21 -6.07
N PRO A 107 3.57 4.18 -6.73
CA PRO A 107 3.06 2.83 -6.59
C PRO A 107 3.35 2.28 -5.18
N GLY A 108 2.47 1.39 -4.72
CA GLY A 108 2.61 0.74 -3.42
C GLY A 108 1.28 0.33 -2.80
N ASP A 109 1.35 -0.22 -1.60
CA ASP A 109 0.18 -0.49 -0.78
C ASP A 109 -0.06 0.68 0.17
N TYR A 110 -1.33 1.03 0.36
CA TYR A 110 -1.77 2.15 1.15
C TYR A 110 -2.87 1.73 2.11
N ARG A 111 -2.86 2.29 3.32
CA ARG A 111 -3.93 2.15 4.31
C ARG A 111 -4.04 3.40 5.16
N MET A 112 -5.22 3.63 5.72
CA MET A 112 -5.42 4.63 6.76
C MET A 112 -5.30 3.97 8.13
N ILE A 113 -4.61 4.64 9.05
CA ILE A 113 -4.55 4.31 10.47
C ILE A 113 -5.41 5.32 11.24
N ILE A 114 -6.15 4.82 12.23
CA ILE A 114 -7.13 5.57 12.99
C ILE A 114 -6.90 5.31 14.48
N ASP A 115 -6.72 6.36 15.26
CA ASP A 115 -7.00 6.33 16.69
C ASP A 115 -8.48 6.69 16.86
N GLY A 116 -9.28 5.74 17.32
CA GLY A 116 -10.73 5.88 17.38
C GLY A 116 -11.33 5.22 18.60
N THR A 117 -12.63 5.44 18.78
CA THR A 117 -13.46 4.74 19.74
C THR A 117 -14.53 3.95 18.99
N ILE A 118 -14.62 2.65 19.28
CA ILE A 118 -15.66 1.76 18.76
C ILE A 118 -16.43 1.21 19.96
N ASP A 119 -17.73 1.48 20.01
CA ASP A 119 -18.63 1.07 21.11
C ASP A 119 -18.13 1.43 22.53
N GLY A 120 -17.48 2.59 22.65
CA GLY A 120 -16.92 3.07 23.91
C GLY A 120 -15.50 2.60 24.22
N GLU A 121 -14.93 1.67 23.44
CA GLU A 121 -13.54 1.22 23.58
C GLU A 121 -12.62 2.01 22.65
N ARG A 122 -11.58 2.65 23.19
CA ARG A 122 -10.57 3.36 22.40
C ARG A 122 -9.45 2.42 21.97
N GLY A 123 -9.00 2.55 20.72
CA GLY A 123 -7.93 1.73 20.17
C GLY A 123 -7.38 2.23 18.85
N MET A 124 -6.38 1.52 18.35
CA MET A 124 -5.82 1.72 17.01
C MET A 124 -6.51 0.79 16.02
N TYR A 125 -6.97 1.36 14.93
CA TYR A 125 -7.67 0.66 13.85
C TYR A 125 -7.06 1.01 12.50
N ARG A 126 -7.42 0.22 11.49
CA ARG A 126 -7.02 0.44 10.10
C ARG A 126 -8.16 0.27 9.11
N SER A 127 -8.05 0.92 7.96
CA SER A 127 -8.91 0.64 6.80
C SER A 127 -8.56 -0.70 6.13
N ASN A 128 -9.23 -1.01 5.01
CA ASN A 128 -8.66 -1.94 4.01
C ASN A 128 -7.33 -1.41 3.46
N VAL A 129 -6.59 -2.30 2.80
CA VAL A 129 -5.44 -1.93 1.99
C VAL A 129 -5.92 -1.71 0.57
N PHE A 130 -5.45 -0.64 -0.08
CA PHE A 130 -5.55 -0.48 -1.53
C PHE A 130 -4.14 -0.48 -2.13
N THR A 131 -4.01 -1.01 -3.34
CA THR A 131 -2.72 -1.07 -4.05
C THR A 131 -2.77 -0.13 -5.23
N LYS A 132 -1.85 0.85 -5.28
CA LYS A 132 -1.59 1.66 -6.47
C LYS A 132 -0.55 0.96 -7.31
N THR A 133 -0.93 0.60 -8.54
CA THR A 133 0.01 0.10 -9.53
C THR A 133 0.77 1.27 -10.16
N ASP A 134 1.95 1.01 -10.71
CA ASP A 134 2.57 1.96 -11.63
C ASP A 134 1.67 2.00 -12.85
N ASP A 135 0.88 3.06 -12.99
CA ASP A 135 -0.09 3.21 -14.07
C ASP A 135 0.59 3.25 -15.45
N GLY A 136 1.93 3.27 -15.48
CA GLY A 136 2.75 3.28 -16.66
C GLY A 136 2.59 4.62 -17.36
N GLU A 137 3.70 5.33 -17.55
CA GLU A 137 3.83 6.23 -18.68
C GLU A 137 3.12 5.61 -19.90
N PRO A 138 2.26 6.35 -20.63
CA PRO A 138 1.67 5.84 -21.85
C PRO A 138 2.82 5.35 -22.70
N VAL A 139 2.89 4.03 -22.95
CA VAL A 139 3.96 3.45 -23.77
C VAL A 139 4.04 4.33 -25.03
N PRO A 140 5.13 5.09 -25.25
CA PRO A 140 5.22 5.94 -26.40
C PRO A 140 4.99 5.03 -27.58
N ALA A 141 3.93 5.30 -28.36
CA ALA A 141 3.55 4.48 -29.48
C ALA A 141 4.82 4.19 -30.27
N LEU A 142 5.26 2.92 -30.28
CA LEU A 142 6.48 2.52 -30.94
C LEU A 142 6.47 3.15 -32.34
N PRO A 143 7.47 3.97 -32.73
CA PRO A 143 7.57 4.47 -34.07
C PRO A 143 7.88 3.29 -35.00
N GLY A 144 6.84 2.57 -35.43
CA GLY A 144 7.06 1.34 -36.19
C GLY A 144 5.82 0.68 -36.80
N MET A 145 4.64 0.74 -36.16
CA MET A 145 3.47 0.01 -36.68
C MET A 145 2.44 0.91 -37.38
N ALA A 146 2.43 2.22 -37.09
CA ALA A 146 1.61 3.18 -37.83
C ALA A 146 2.12 3.44 -39.26
N ALA A 147 3.36 3.05 -39.58
CA ALA A 147 3.96 3.24 -40.91
C ALA A 147 3.46 2.22 -41.96
N VAL A 148 2.89 1.08 -41.56
CA VAL A 148 2.40 0.08 -42.53
C VAL A 148 1.07 0.52 -43.16
N TRP A 149 0.20 1.15 -42.39
CA TRP A 149 -1.11 1.58 -42.90
C TRP A 149 -1.08 2.92 -43.64
N LEU A 150 -0.15 3.83 -43.32
CA LEU A 150 0.04 5.05 -44.12
C LEU A 150 0.79 4.81 -45.44
N GLY A 151 1.68 3.80 -45.49
CA GLY A 151 2.37 3.40 -46.73
C GLY A 151 1.43 2.83 -47.80
N LEU A 152 0.40 2.08 -47.39
CA LEU A 152 -0.60 1.51 -48.31
C LEU A 152 -1.56 2.56 -48.90
N LEU A 153 -1.84 3.65 -48.18
CA LEU A 153 -2.66 4.76 -48.69
C LEU A 153 -1.87 5.68 -49.65
N LEU A 154 -0.57 5.90 -49.42
CA LEU A 154 0.29 6.70 -50.30
C LEU A 154 0.75 5.94 -51.57
N ALA A 155 0.96 4.62 -51.50
CA ALA A 155 1.23 3.80 -52.69
C ALA A 155 0.02 3.72 -53.64
N GLY A 156 -1.22 3.73 -53.09
CA GLY A 156 -2.45 3.79 -53.89
C GLY A 156 -2.66 5.13 -54.60
N LEU A 157 -2.25 6.24 -54.00
CA LEU A 157 -2.38 7.59 -54.59
C LEU A 157 -1.33 7.85 -55.69
N LEU A 158 -0.11 7.34 -55.56
CA LEU A 158 0.94 7.49 -56.58
C LEU A 158 0.73 6.59 -57.81
N ALA A 159 0.09 5.42 -57.67
CA ALA A 159 -0.28 4.58 -58.81
C ALA A 159 -1.38 5.22 -59.68
N ARG A 160 -2.23 6.09 -59.11
CA ARG A 160 -3.32 6.77 -59.85
C ARG A 160 -2.85 8.07 -60.53
N ALA A 161 -1.80 8.71 -60.03
CA ALA A 161 -1.23 9.91 -60.64
C ALA A 161 -0.37 9.62 -61.89
N ARG A 162 0.25 8.44 -62.00
CA ARG A 162 1.11 8.11 -63.16
C ARG A 162 0.36 7.67 -64.42
N ARG A 163 -0.96 7.41 -64.33
CA ARG A 163 -1.81 7.01 -65.47
C ARG A 163 -2.46 8.19 -66.22
N ARG A 164 -2.01 9.43 -65.96
CA ARG A 164 -2.58 10.64 -66.57
C ARG A 164 -1.63 11.47 -67.44
N ILE A 165 -0.40 10.99 -67.68
CA ILE A 165 0.62 11.75 -68.44
C ILE A 165 0.97 11.08 -69.80
N THR A 166 0.46 9.88 -70.10
CA THR A 166 0.82 9.16 -71.35
C THR A 166 -0.25 9.15 -72.44
N ASN A 167 -1.37 9.86 -72.31
CA ASN A 167 -2.34 10.01 -73.41
C ASN A 167 -2.76 11.47 -73.54
N GLY A 168 -2.15 12.18 -74.49
CA GLY A 168 -2.43 13.57 -74.81
C GLY A 168 -1.53 14.09 -75.92
N SER A 169 -1.60 13.42 -77.08
CA SER A 169 -1.22 13.94 -78.39
C SER A 169 -2.17 15.06 -78.84
#